data_AF-A0A7S0TFT7-F1
#
_entry.id   AF-A0A7S0TFT7-F1
#
_cell.length_a   1.000
_cell.length_b   1.000
_cell.length_c   1.000
_cell.angle_alpha   90.00
_cell.angle_beta   90.00
_cell.angle_gamma   90.00
#
_symmetry.space_group_name_H-M   'P 1'
#
loop_
_entity.id
_entity.type
_entity.pdbx_description
1 polymer ?
#
loop_
_entity_poly.entity_id
_entity_poly.type
_entity_poly.pdbx_seq_one_letter_code
_entity_poly.pdbx_strand_id
1 'polypeptide(L)'
;ELFSPSKKKIEDSLRIKAFTRCYDAASRLNHLTEWMKKSQEEQKFLGSHMFALTLRCSVNRSLWSPLLTNDAIRDFHSDPFPSESVKADAPLRSLLIRVGQLLGAFPGHSVLVAIGQIVEKVRQLDILTNSLGKVMSGLEVILRKAQDWEQHASQHVQLGKPLKEISSLVATWRKLELQSWSHLLTIRENRRSVRPRRHWARLYALIHGISESEELR
;
A
#
# COMPACT_ATOMS: atom_id res chain seq x y z
N GLU A 1 37.77 -28.25 29.68
CA GLU A 1 36.38 -27.83 29.44
C GLU A 1 36.11 -27.51 27.96
N LEU A 2 36.24 -28.48 27.05
CA LEU A 2 36.21 -28.24 25.59
C LEU A 2 34.95 -28.75 24.87
N PHE A 3 33.99 -29.30 25.61
CA PHE A 3 32.72 -29.79 25.06
C PHE A 3 31.55 -29.31 25.91
N SER A 4 31.30 -28.01 25.90
CA SER A 4 29.97 -27.50 26.19
C SER A 4 29.36 -27.03 24.88
N PRO A 5 28.27 -27.63 24.38
CA PRO A 5 27.60 -27.14 23.19
C PRO A 5 26.95 -25.81 23.56
N SER A 6 27.67 -24.72 23.32
CA SER A 6 27.06 -23.39 23.24
C SER A 6 26.02 -23.45 22.13
N LYS A 7 24.76 -23.70 22.50
CA LYS A 7 23.62 -23.66 21.58
C LYS A 7 23.48 -22.22 21.11
N LYS A 8 24.25 -21.84 20.09
CA LYS A 8 24.04 -20.58 19.36
C LYS A 8 22.57 -20.58 18.94
N LYS A 9 21.80 -19.61 19.45
CA LYS A 9 20.38 -19.50 19.18
C LYS A 9 20.20 -19.13 17.71
N ILE A 10 19.98 -20.14 16.87
CA ILE A 10 19.76 -19.94 15.43
C ILE A 10 18.47 -19.13 15.28
N GLU A 11 18.55 -18.03 14.55
CA GLU A 11 17.39 -17.19 14.25
C GLU A 11 16.35 -17.94 13.41
N ASP A 12 15.07 -17.76 13.74
CA ASP A 12 13.97 -18.39 13.03
C ASP A 12 13.89 -17.94 11.55
N SER A 13 14.38 -16.73 11.26
CA SER A 13 14.52 -16.19 9.90
C SER A 13 15.39 -17.08 9.01
N LEU A 14 16.50 -17.60 9.55
CA LEU A 14 17.43 -18.47 8.84
C LEU A 14 16.85 -19.87 8.66
N ARG A 15 16.13 -20.36 9.67
CA ARG A 15 15.44 -21.66 9.61
C ARG A 15 14.37 -21.67 8.52
N ILE A 16 13.56 -20.62 8.44
CA ILE A 16 12.52 -20.46 7.41
C ILE A 16 13.15 -20.37 6.01
N LYS A 17 14.23 -19.60 5.85
CA LYS A 17 14.94 -19.49 4.56
C LYS A 17 15.56 -20.81 4.12
N ALA A 18 16.22 -21.53 5.03
CA ALA A 18 16.81 -22.83 4.77
C ALA A 18 15.73 -23.85 4.39
N PHE A 19 14.65 -23.93 5.17
CA PHE A 19 13.50 -24.79 4.86
C PHE A 19 12.93 -24.50 3.47
N THR A 20 12.69 -23.23 3.15
CA THR A 20 12.11 -22.82 1.85
C THR A 20 12.99 -23.23 0.68
N ARG A 21 14.31 -23.05 0.79
CA ARG A 21 15.27 -23.43 -0.25
C ARG A 21 15.38 -24.96 -0.41
N CYS A 22 15.48 -25.68 0.70
CA CYS A 22 15.55 -27.14 0.69
C CYS A 22 14.27 -27.76 0.14
N TYR A 23 13.11 -27.25 0.56
CA TYR A 23 11.81 -27.73 0.08
C TYR A 23 11.60 -27.39 -1.40
N ASP A 24 11.99 -26.21 -1.89
CA ASP A 24 11.89 -25.89 -3.34
C ASP A 24 12.79 -26.82 -4.17
N ALA A 25 14.03 -27.06 -3.73
CA ALA A 25 14.93 -28.02 -4.37
C ALA A 25 14.35 -29.44 -4.37
N ALA A 26 13.86 -29.92 -3.22
CA ALA A 26 13.24 -31.24 -3.11
C ALA A 26 12.00 -31.37 -4.00
N SER A 27 11.13 -30.35 -4.05
CA SER A 27 9.94 -30.36 -4.92
C SER A 27 10.30 -30.40 -6.41
N ARG A 28 11.38 -29.73 -6.80
CA ARG A 28 11.94 -29.79 -8.16
C ARG A 28 12.62 -31.11 -8.44
N LEU A 29 13.15 -31.83 -7.46
CA LEU A 29 13.70 -33.17 -7.65
C LEU A 29 12.60 -34.24 -7.64
N ASN A 30 11.45 -33.95 -7.03
CA ASN A 30 10.32 -34.87 -6.95
C ASN A 30 9.78 -35.25 -8.34
N HIS A 31 9.70 -34.31 -9.30
CA HIS A 31 9.30 -34.65 -10.68
C HIS A 31 10.27 -35.59 -11.40
N LEU A 32 11.55 -35.62 -11.00
CA LEU A 32 12.56 -36.54 -11.55
C LEU A 32 12.48 -37.94 -10.92
N THR A 33 11.68 -38.09 -9.86
CA THR A 33 11.55 -39.33 -9.08
C THR A 33 10.12 -39.88 -9.12
N GLU A 34 9.26 -39.41 -10.02
CA GLU A 34 7.88 -39.91 -10.24
C GLU A 34 7.80 -41.44 -10.44
N TRP A 35 8.87 -42.06 -10.95
CA TRP A 35 9.01 -43.51 -11.12
C TRP A 35 9.27 -44.25 -9.79
N MET A 36 9.90 -43.61 -8.80
CA MET A 36 10.21 -44.22 -7.51
C MET A 36 9.02 -44.13 -6.55
N LYS A 37 8.14 -45.14 -6.66
CA LYS A 37 7.12 -45.55 -5.67
C LYS A 37 6.14 -44.46 -5.21
N LYS A 38 4.99 -44.43 -5.89
CA LYS A 38 3.72 -43.79 -5.50
C LYS A 38 3.05 -44.39 -4.24
N SER A 39 3.80 -44.98 -3.32
CA SER A 39 3.26 -45.70 -2.16
C SER A 39 3.38 -44.89 -0.88
N GLN A 40 2.24 -44.56 -0.26
CA GLN A 40 2.06 -44.20 1.15
C GLN A 40 2.78 -42.97 1.73
N GLU A 41 3.72 -42.34 1.04
CA GLU A 41 4.57 -41.30 1.65
C GLU A 41 4.07 -39.87 1.48
N GLU A 42 3.14 -39.60 0.55
CA GLU A 42 2.56 -38.26 0.37
C GLU A 42 1.87 -37.73 1.64
N GLN A 43 1.23 -38.61 2.43
CA GLN A 43 0.66 -38.21 3.73
C GLN A 43 1.70 -37.76 4.75
N LYS A 44 2.92 -38.32 4.71
CA LYS A 44 4.00 -37.96 5.65
C LYS A 44 4.55 -36.56 5.38
N PHE A 45 4.48 -36.11 4.13
CA PHE A 45 4.96 -34.78 3.73
C PHE A 45 3.87 -33.71 3.74
N LEU A 46 2.61 -34.06 4.04
CA LEU A 46 1.49 -33.09 4.04
C LEU A 46 1.76 -31.88 4.94
N GLY A 47 2.38 -32.09 6.10
CA GLY A 47 2.77 -31.01 7.02
C GLY A 47 3.83 -30.06 6.44
N SER A 48 4.84 -30.58 5.75
CA SER A 48 5.87 -29.76 5.09
C SER A 48 5.32 -29.04 3.87
N HIS A 49 4.43 -29.69 3.11
CA HIS A 49 3.68 -29.05 2.02
C HIS A 49 2.81 -27.90 2.54
N MET A 50 2.02 -28.12 3.60
CA MET A 50 1.18 -27.09 4.20
C MET A 50 2.00 -25.93 4.77
N PHE A 51 3.12 -26.22 5.42
CA PHE A 51 4.03 -25.20 5.94
C PHE A 51 4.68 -24.39 4.80
N ALA A 52 5.13 -25.05 3.73
CA ALA A 52 5.67 -24.38 2.55
C ALA A 52 4.61 -23.55 1.80
N LEU A 53 3.37 -24.04 1.68
CA LEU A 53 2.25 -23.29 1.12
C LEU A 53 1.90 -22.10 1.99
N THR A 54 1.87 -22.26 3.32
CA THR A 54 1.65 -21.16 4.27
C THR A 54 2.73 -20.11 4.14
N LEU A 55 4.00 -20.51 4.02
CA LEU A 55 5.11 -19.59 3.77
C LEU A 55 5.03 -18.92 2.40
N ARG A 56 4.60 -19.62 1.34
CA ARG A 56 4.42 -19.01 0.00
C ARG A 56 3.21 -18.08 -0.06
N CYS A 57 2.13 -18.42 0.63
CA CYS A 57 0.96 -17.58 0.80
C CYS A 57 1.26 -16.39 1.72
N SER A 58 2.08 -16.56 2.76
CA SER A 58 2.50 -15.46 3.64
C SER A 58 3.49 -14.53 2.94
N VAL A 59 4.40 -15.08 2.12
CA VAL A 59 5.34 -14.32 1.28
C VAL A 59 4.61 -13.61 0.14
N ASN A 60 3.43 -14.07 -0.29
CA ASN A 60 2.65 -13.44 -1.37
C ASN A 60 1.26 -12.90 -0.99
N ARG A 61 0.96 -12.75 0.29
CA ARG A 61 -0.12 -11.93 0.88
C ARG A 61 -0.24 -12.25 2.36
N SER A 62 0.34 -11.40 3.19
CA SER A 62 -0.34 -11.12 4.44
C SER A 62 -1.70 -10.49 4.10
N LEU A 63 -2.75 -11.00 4.73
CA LEU A 63 -3.99 -10.26 4.96
C LEU A 63 -3.76 -9.06 5.92
N TRP A 64 -2.52 -8.85 6.38
CA TRP A 64 -2.11 -7.89 7.39
C TRP A 64 -0.65 -7.50 7.17
N SER A 65 -0.37 -6.49 6.35
CA SER A 65 0.74 -5.52 6.52
C SER A 65 1.12 -4.83 5.18
N PRO A 66 0.84 -3.52 5.03
CA PRO A 66 1.33 -2.69 3.94
C PRO A 66 2.78 -2.19 4.16
N LEU A 67 3.67 -2.99 4.77
CA LEU A 67 4.93 -2.49 5.34
C LEU A 67 6.24 -2.90 4.65
N LEU A 68 6.20 -3.51 3.47
CA LEU A 68 7.39 -3.57 2.58
C LEU A 68 6.95 -3.35 1.14
N THR A 69 6.74 -2.08 0.79
CA THR A 69 6.66 -1.67 -0.61
C THR A 69 8.05 -1.80 -1.20
N ASN A 70 8.20 -2.74 -2.13
CA ASN A 70 9.23 -2.65 -3.15
C ASN A 70 9.08 -1.26 -3.77
N ASP A 71 10.13 -0.44 -3.76
CA ASP A 71 10.10 0.99 -4.12
C ASP A 71 9.66 1.26 -5.57
N ALA A 72 9.50 0.20 -6.37
CA ALA A 72 9.39 0.31 -7.81
C ALA A 72 7.97 0.57 -8.34
N ILE A 73 6.89 0.19 -7.65
CA ILE A 73 5.55 0.20 -8.27
C ILE A 73 4.45 0.50 -7.24
N ARG A 74 3.92 1.73 -7.25
CA ARG A 74 2.78 2.17 -6.42
C ARG A 74 1.71 2.86 -7.24
N ASP A 75 0.45 2.66 -6.84
CA ASP A 75 -0.70 3.36 -7.42
C ASP A 75 -0.92 4.68 -6.70
N PHE A 76 -0.61 5.79 -7.36
CA PHE A 76 -0.73 7.14 -6.82
C PHE A 76 -2.13 7.46 -6.25
N HIS A 77 -3.19 6.91 -6.86
CA HIS A 77 -4.57 7.22 -6.47
C HIS A 77 -5.14 6.29 -5.41
N SER A 78 -4.54 5.13 -5.21
CA SER A 78 -5.05 4.11 -4.28
C SER A 78 -4.15 3.85 -3.08
N ASP A 79 -2.84 4.04 -3.22
CA ASP A 79 -1.87 3.61 -2.22
C ASP A 79 -1.42 4.79 -1.34
N PRO A 80 -1.31 4.59 -0.02
CA PRO A 80 -0.73 5.56 0.90
C PRO A 80 0.72 5.93 0.51
N PHE A 81 1.09 7.22 0.68
CA PHE A 81 2.48 7.69 0.59
C PHE A 81 2.87 8.52 1.81
N PRO A 82 3.22 7.91 2.95
CA PRO A 82 3.48 8.69 4.15
C PRO A 82 4.62 9.69 4.04
N SER A 83 5.75 9.29 3.45
CA SER A 83 6.92 10.18 3.33
C SER A 83 6.69 11.39 2.43
N GLU A 84 5.85 11.27 1.38
CA GLU A 84 5.45 12.43 0.59
C GLU A 84 4.36 13.23 1.28
N SER A 85 3.32 12.58 1.82
CA SER A 85 2.17 13.26 2.42
C SER A 85 2.56 14.15 3.61
N VAL A 86 3.56 13.74 4.41
CA VAL A 86 4.08 14.54 5.53
C VAL A 86 4.67 15.88 5.07
N LYS A 87 5.18 15.98 3.83
CA LYS A 87 5.72 17.24 3.29
C LYS A 87 4.66 18.33 3.17
N ALA A 88 3.37 17.98 3.13
CA ALA A 88 2.28 18.94 3.12
C ALA A 88 2.02 19.59 4.49
N ASP A 89 2.45 19.01 5.61
CA ASP A 89 2.10 19.54 6.94
C ASP A 89 2.68 20.93 7.20
N ALA A 90 3.97 21.14 6.92
CA ALA A 90 4.64 22.42 7.13
C ALA A 90 3.97 23.60 6.37
N PRO A 91 3.71 23.50 5.05
CA PRO A 91 3.03 24.58 4.33
C PRO A 91 1.57 24.75 4.75
N LEU A 92 0.84 23.67 5.06
CA LEU A 92 -0.54 23.74 5.56
C LEU A 92 -0.64 24.42 6.93
N ARG A 93 0.29 24.12 7.85
CA ARG A 93 0.36 24.78 9.15
C ARG A 93 0.66 26.28 9.01
N SER A 94 1.61 26.62 8.13
CA SER A 94 1.94 28.01 7.84
C SER A 94 0.76 28.77 7.22
N LEU A 95 0.00 28.11 6.35
CA LEU A 95 -1.22 28.66 5.77
C LEU A 95 -2.30 28.90 6.83
N LEU A 96 -2.53 27.96 7.75
CA LEU A 96 -3.49 28.13 8.86
C LEU A 96 -3.14 29.33 9.73
N ILE A 97 -1.87 29.49 10.10
CA ILE A 97 -1.40 30.63 10.90
C ILE A 97 -1.69 31.95 10.15
N ARG A 98 -1.36 32.02 8.86
CA ARG A 98 -1.61 33.21 8.05
C ARG A 98 -3.11 33.50 7.92
N VAL A 99 -3.93 32.50 7.66
CA VAL A 99 -5.40 32.63 7.61
C VAL A 99 -5.95 33.15 8.94
N GLY A 100 -5.46 32.65 10.07
CA GLY A 100 -5.85 33.12 11.40
C GLY A 100 -5.51 34.60 11.62
N GLN A 101 -4.32 35.05 11.19
CA GLN A 101 -3.95 36.47 11.24
C GLN A 101 -4.89 37.33 10.38
N LEU A 102 -5.22 36.87 9.17
CA LEU A 102 -6.12 37.59 8.26
C LEU A 102 -7.55 37.65 8.79
N LEU A 103 -8.03 36.59 9.44
CA LEU A 103 -9.34 36.57 10.09
C LEU A 103 -9.43 37.54 11.28
N GLY A 104 -8.30 37.94 11.87
CA GLY A 104 -8.26 39.00 12.87
C GLY A 104 -8.58 40.39 12.28
N ALA A 105 -8.12 40.66 11.06
CA ALA A 105 -8.40 41.91 10.35
C ALA A 105 -9.73 41.89 9.57
N PHE A 106 -10.14 40.71 9.07
CA PHE A 106 -11.36 40.49 8.30
C PHE A 106 -12.23 39.43 8.96
N PRO A 107 -12.88 39.76 10.10
CA PRO A 107 -13.66 38.80 10.86
C PRO A 107 -14.84 38.28 10.03
N GLY A 108 -15.03 36.96 10.03
CA GLY A 108 -16.17 36.32 9.35
C GLY A 108 -16.08 36.23 7.83
N HIS A 109 -14.95 36.56 7.20
CA HIS A 109 -14.80 36.45 5.75
C HIS A 109 -14.94 35.00 5.28
N SER A 110 -15.99 34.72 4.50
CA SER A 110 -16.40 33.35 4.14
C SER A 110 -15.32 32.54 3.43
N VAL A 111 -14.53 33.18 2.54
CA VAL A 111 -13.45 32.51 1.81
C VAL A 111 -12.31 32.09 2.75
N LEU A 112 -11.93 32.95 3.70
CA LEU A 112 -10.84 32.65 4.63
C LEU A 112 -11.23 31.54 5.60
N VAL A 113 -12.48 31.57 6.09
CA VAL A 113 -13.05 30.50 6.92
C VAL A 113 -13.08 29.18 6.14
N ALA A 114 -13.53 29.20 4.88
CA ALA A 114 -13.57 28.02 4.03
C ALA A 114 -12.17 27.42 3.80
N ILE A 115 -11.17 28.26 3.51
CA ILE A 115 -9.76 27.81 3.36
C ILE A 115 -9.30 27.13 4.65
N GLY A 116 -9.51 27.75 5.82
CA GLY A 116 -9.13 27.16 7.11
C GLY A 116 -9.79 25.81 7.36
N GLN A 117 -11.09 25.68 7.08
CA GLN A 117 -11.83 24.43 7.21
C GLN A 117 -11.31 23.32 6.28
N ILE A 118 -10.97 23.67 5.03
CA ILE A 118 -10.43 22.70 4.07
C ILE A 118 -9.04 22.25 4.52
N VAL A 119 -8.18 23.18 4.94
CA VAL A 119 -6.85 22.83 5.46
C VAL A 119 -6.96 21.87 6.63
N GLU A 120 -7.85 22.14 7.58
CA GLU A 120 -8.01 21.27 8.74
C GLU A 120 -8.54 19.88 8.34
N LYS A 121 -9.49 19.80 7.41
CA LYS A 121 -9.95 18.51 6.85
C LYS A 121 -8.82 17.73 6.18
N VAL A 122 -7.94 18.40 5.44
CA VAL A 122 -6.78 17.75 4.79
C VAL A 122 -5.80 17.24 5.85
N ARG A 123 -5.55 17.99 6.92
CA ARG A 123 -4.68 17.59 8.04
C ARG A 123 -5.25 16.43 8.87
N GLN A 124 -6.57 16.27 8.89
CA GLN A 124 -7.25 15.16 9.56
C GLN A 124 -7.24 13.86 8.74
N LEU A 125 -6.80 13.89 7.47
CA LEU A 125 -6.65 12.66 6.69
C LEU A 125 -5.58 11.78 7.30
N ASP A 126 -5.94 10.54 7.63
CA ASP A 126 -4.97 9.54 8.06
C ASP A 126 -4.02 9.19 6.90
N ILE A 127 -2.75 9.51 7.10
CA ILE A 127 -1.67 9.38 6.13
C ILE A 127 -1.35 7.91 5.84
N LEU A 128 -1.70 6.99 6.74
CA LEU A 128 -1.44 5.55 6.60
C LEU A 128 -2.51 4.83 5.78
N THR A 129 -3.71 5.40 5.66
CA THR A 129 -4.85 4.78 4.97
C THR A 129 -5.26 5.53 3.71
N ASN A 130 -5.06 6.85 3.66
CA ASN A 130 -5.43 7.66 2.50
C ASN A 130 -4.32 7.71 1.45
N SER A 131 -4.73 7.70 0.18
CA SER A 131 -3.81 7.82 -0.94
C SER A 131 -3.28 9.23 -1.10
N LEU A 132 -2.08 9.34 -1.68
CA LEU A 132 -1.46 10.64 -1.98
C LEU A 132 -2.34 11.50 -2.89
N GLY A 133 -3.02 10.87 -3.86
CA GLY A 133 -3.95 11.56 -4.74
C GLY A 133 -5.09 12.28 -3.99
N LYS A 134 -5.62 11.70 -2.90
CA LYS A 134 -6.65 12.37 -2.07
C LYS A 134 -6.09 13.62 -1.39
N VAL A 135 -4.88 13.55 -0.85
CA VAL A 135 -4.21 14.70 -0.22
C VAL A 135 -3.97 15.79 -1.27
N MET A 136 -3.45 15.42 -2.45
CA MET A 136 -3.24 16.34 -3.57
C MET A 136 -4.53 17.05 -3.97
N SER A 137 -5.65 16.33 -4.12
CA SER A 137 -6.95 16.95 -4.43
C SER A 137 -7.37 17.96 -3.37
N GLY A 138 -7.10 17.70 -2.09
CA GLY A 138 -7.34 18.65 -1.01
C GLY A 138 -6.52 19.94 -1.18
N LEU A 139 -5.23 19.80 -1.51
CA LEU A 139 -4.35 20.95 -1.80
C LEU A 139 -4.85 21.76 -3.00
N GLU A 140 -5.33 21.12 -4.07
CA GLU A 140 -5.87 21.80 -5.24
C GLU A 140 -7.15 22.59 -4.93
N VAL A 141 -8.00 22.08 -4.03
CA VAL A 141 -9.19 22.80 -3.57
C VAL A 141 -8.79 24.03 -2.75
N ILE A 142 -7.75 23.90 -1.91
CA ILE A 142 -7.18 25.02 -1.15
C ILE A 142 -6.66 26.10 -2.11
N LEU A 143 -5.84 25.72 -3.10
CA LEU A 143 -5.28 26.65 -4.08
C LEU A 143 -6.37 27.41 -4.84
N ARG A 144 -7.42 26.72 -5.30
CA ARG A 144 -8.57 27.34 -5.97
C ARG A 144 -9.28 28.36 -5.08
N LYS A 145 -9.56 28.01 -3.82
CA LYS A 145 -10.21 28.93 -2.87
C LYS A 145 -9.31 30.10 -2.48
N ALA A 146 -8.02 29.87 -2.39
CA ALA A 146 -7.05 30.89 -2.08
C ALA A 146 -6.89 31.90 -3.23
N GLN A 147 -7.06 31.46 -4.48
CA GLN A 147 -7.09 32.34 -5.64
C GLN A 147 -8.29 33.30 -5.60
N ASP A 148 -9.48 32.84 -5.18
CA ASP A 148 -10.68 33.68 -4.99
C ASP A 148 -10.37 34.87 -4.03
N TRP A 149 -9.55 34.63 -3.01
CA TRP A 149 -9.09 35.67 -2.08
C TRP A 149 -8.01 36.57 -2.70
N GLU A 150 -6.96 35.99 -3.27
CA GLU A 150 -5.81 36.78 -3.78
C GLU A 150 -6.17 37.70 -4.95
N GLN A 151 -7.23 37.40 -5.71
CA GLN A 151 -7.74 38.29 -6.76
C GLN A 151 -8.29 39.62 -6.22
N HIS A 152 -8.81 39.62 -5.00
CA HIS A 152 -9.45 40.79 -4.38
C HIS A 152 -8.61 41.40 -3.25
N ALA A 153 -7.54 40.71 -2.82
CA ALA A 153 -6.68 41.14 -1.74
C ALA A 153 -5.59 42.11 -2.22
N SER A 154 -5.33 43.16 -1.43
CA SER A 154 -4.17 44.01 -1.63
C SER A 154 -2.87 43.26 -1.33
N GLN A 155 -1.72 43.76 -1.83
CA GLN A 155 -0.41 43.11 -1.65
C GLN A 155 -0.07 42.80 -0.18
N HIS A 156 -0.56 43.60 0.76
CA HIS A 156 -0.26 43.47 2.18
C HIS A 156 -1.05 42.33 2.86
N VAL A 157 -2.14 41.89 2.24
CA VAL A 157 -3.10 40.92 2.78
C VAL A 157 -3.10 39.60 1.97
N GLN A 158 -2.06 39.39 1.17
CA GLN A 158 -1.88 38.15 0.43
C GLN A 158 -1.55 36.97 1.36
N LEU A 159 -1.91 35.77 0.91
CA LEU A 159 -1.56 34.53 1.59
C LEU A 159 -0.08 34.22 1.31
N GLY A 160 0.38 34.44 0.08
CA GLY A 160 1.80 34.57 -0.24
C GLY A 160 2.60 33.27 -0.18
N LYS A 161 3.64 33.22 0.67
CA LYS A 161 4.65 32.14 0.68
C LYS A 161 4.06 30.72 0.89
N PRO A 162 3.16 30.46 1.85
CA PRO A 162 2.59 29.12 2.06
C PRO A 162 1.87 28.59 0.81
N LEU A 163 1.22 29.48 0.06
CA LEU A 163 0.48 29.15 -1.16
C LEU A 163 1.43 28.73 -2.29
N LYS A 164 2.58 29.40 -2.42
CA LYS A 164 3.64 29.02 -3.36
C LYS A 164 4.24 27.65 -3.04
N GLU A 165 4.45 27.34 -1.76
CA GLU A 165 4.94 26.03 -1.31
C GLU A 165 3.92 24.91 -1.58
N ILE A 166 2.62 25.16 -1.37
CA ILE A 166 1.57 24.20 -1.74
C ILE A 166 1.55 24.00 -3.26
N SER A 167 1.65 25.07 -4.04
CA SER A 167 1.68 24.98 -5.51
C SER A 167 2.88 24.19 -6.02
N SER A 168 4.06 24.34 -5.42
CA SER A 168 5.24 23.57 -5.81
C SER A 168 5.08 22.09 -5.47
N LEU A 169 4.48 21.77 -4.32
CA LEU A 169 4.17 20.41 -3.91
C LEU A 169 3.16 19.74 -4.85
N VAL A 170 2.10 20.45 -5.26
CA VAL A 170 1.15 19.93 -6.27
C VAL A 170 1.87 19.64 -7.58
N ALA A 171 2.76 20.53 -8.04
CA ALA A 171 3.52 20.31 -9.27
C ALA A 171 4.47 19.10 -9.18
N THR A 172 5.14 18.86 -8.04
CA THR A 172 5.98 17.67 -7.86
C THR A 172 5.12 16.40 -7.80
N TRP A 173 3.97 16.43 -7.14
CA TRP A 173 3.07 15.28 -7.05
C TRP A 173 2.40 14.96 -8.38
N ARG A 174 2.11 15.94 -9.25
CA ARG A 174 1.69 15.69 -10.63
C ARG A 174 2.75 14.94 -11.44
N LYS A 175 4.04 15.21 -11.21
CA LYS A 175 5.12 14.42 -11.84
C LYS A 175 5.12 12.98 -11.32
N LEU A 176 4.95 12.78 -10.01
CA LEU A 176 4.83 11.44 -9.42
C LEU A 176 3.59 10.68 -9.96
N GLU A 177 2.46 11.37 -10.11
CA GLU A 177 1.24 10.83 -10.71
C GLU A 177 1.53 10.31 -12.13
N LEU A 178 2.12 11.14 -12.99
CA LEU A 178 2.48 10.77 -14.36
C LEU A 178 3.49 9.60 -14.41
N GLN A 179 4.48 9.58 -13.51
CA GLN A 179 5.43 8.49 -13.41
C GLN A 179 4.76 7.16 -13.03
N SER A 180 3.68 7.19 -12.24
CA SER A 180 2.94 5.99 -11.88
C SER A 180 2.13 5.40 -13.05
N TRP A 181 1.81 6.20 -14.08
CA TRP A 181 0.91 5.79 -15.16
C TRP A 181 1.42 4.60 -15.97
N SER A 182 2.74 4.51 -16.20
CA SER A 182 3.37 3.40 -16.91
C SER A 182 3.13 2.04 -16.22
N HIS A 183 2.90 2.04 -14.91
CA HIS A 183 2.72 0.82 -14.13
C HIS A 183 1.26 0.55 -13.74
N LEU A 184 0.32 1.47 -14.02
CA LEU A 184 -1.07 1.36 -13.58
C LEU A 184 -1.77 0.10 -14.07
N LEU A 185 -1.56 -0.29 -15.34
CA LEU A 185 -2.17 -1.50 -15.90
C LEU A 185 -1.66 -2.76 -15.19
N THR A 186 -0.34 -2.88 -15.00
CA THR A 186 0.28 -3.98 -14.27
C THR A 186 -0.23 -4.08 -12.83
N ILE A 187 -0.37 -2.94 -12.14
CA ILE A 187 -0.92 -2.90 -10.78
C ILE A 187 -2.38 -3.37 -10.77
N ARG A 188 -3.20 -2.85 -11.70
CA ARG A 188 -4.63 -3.20 -11.83
C ARG A 188 -4.80 -4.69 -12.14
N GLU A 189 -4.00 -5.22 -13.06
CA GLU A 189 -4.00 -6.62 -13.44
C GLU A 189 -3.60 -7.52 -12.27
N ASN A 190 -2.52 -7.20 -11.56
CA ASN A 190 -2.12 -7.94 -10.36
C ASN A 190 -3.18 -7.93 -9.26
N ARG A 191 -3.87 -6.80 -9.05
CA ARG A 191 -4.99 -6.71 -8.10
C ARG A 191 -6.17 -7.57 -8.55
N ARG A 192 -6.48 -7.57 -9.85
CA ARG A 192 -7.62 -8.28 -10.43
C ARG A 192 -7.37 -9.80 -10.48
N SER A 193 -6.15 -10.24 -10.78
CA SER A 193 -5.77 -11.66 -10.94
C SER A 193 -6.05 -12.51 -9.70
N VAL A 194 -6.23 -11.88 -8.54
CA VAL A 194 -6.51 -12.55 -7.25
C VAL A 194 -7.95 -13.05 -7.15
N ARG A 195 -8.91 -12.34 -7.73
CA ARG A 195 -10.34 -12.69 -7.62
C ARG A 195 -10.70 -13.97 -8.39
N PRO A 196 -10.20 -14.19 -9.63
CA PRO A 196 -10.41 -15.45 -10.35
C PRO A 196 -9.85 -16.67 -9.62
N ARG A 197 -8.75 -16.53 -8.85
CA ARG A 197 -8.18 -17.66 -8.09
C ARG A 197 -9.16 -18.33 -7.14
N ARG A 198 -10.11 -17.58 -6.55
CA ARG A 198 -11.17 -18.14 -5.69
C ARG A 198 -12.18 -19.02 -6.45
N HIS A 199 -12.21 -18.92 -7.77
CA HIS A 199 -13.08 -19.74 -8.63
C HIS A 199 -12.37 -21.00 -9.12
N TRP A 200 -11.05 -21.13 -8.91
CA TRP A 200 -10.28 -22.27 -9.39
C TRP A 200 -10.80 -23.60 -8.87
N ALA A 201 -11.07 -23.72 -7.57
CA ALA A 201 -11.61 -24.95 -6.99
C ALA A 201 -12.96 -25.36 -7.62
N ARG A 202 -13.83 -24.38 -7.87
CA ARG A 202 -15.13 -24.61 -8.53
C ARG A 202 -14.96 -25.05 -9.98
N LEU A 203 -14.09 -24.38 -10.74
CA LEU A 203 -13.79 -24.76 -12.13
C LEU A 203 -13.15 -26.15 -12.21
N TYR A 204 -12.23 -26.45 -11.28
CA TYR A 204 -11.57 -27.74 -11.19
C TYR A 204 -12.56 -28.89 -10.94
N ALA A 205 -13.47 -28.71 -9.97
CA ALA A 205 -14.52 -29.68 -9.67
C ALA A 205 -15.45 -29.95 -10.87
N LEU A 206 -15.86 -28.89 -11.58
CA LEU A 206 -16.68 -28.98 -12.79
C LEU A 206 -15.98 -29.77 -13.92
N ILE A 207 -14.69 -29.50 -14.15
CA ILE A 207 -13.91 -30.16 -15.21
C ILE A 207 -13.69 -31.65 -14.91
N HIS A 208 -13.47 -32.01 -13.64
CA HIS A 208 -13.19 -33.39 -13.24
C HIS A 208 -14.45 -34.18 -12.88
N GLY A 209 -15.64 -33.61 -13.06
CA GLY A 209 -16.90 -34.28 -12.73
C GLY A 209 -17.05 -34.61 -11.25
N ILE A 210 -16.30 -33.92 -10.37
CA ILE A 210 -16.41 -34.06 -8.92
C ILE A 210 -17.67 -33.31 -8.50
N SER A 211 -18.82 -33.91 -8.76
CA SER A 211 -20.07 -33.51 -8.14
C SER A 211 -20.09 -34.07 -6.72
N GLU A 212 -20.49 -33.28 -5.72
CA GLU A 212 -20.71 -33.71 -4.32
C GLU A 212 -21.84 -34.76 -4.18
N SER A 213 -22.16 -35.54 -5.23
CA SER A 213 -23.27 -36.48 -5.30
C SER A 213 -22.89 -37.94 -5.02
N GLU A 214 -21.78 -38.17 -4.30
CA GLU A 214 -21.31 -39.52 -3.93
C GLU A 214 -21.03 -39.72 -2.42
N GLU A 215 -21.70 -38.96 -1.55
CA GLU A 215 -21.66 -39.18 -0.07
C GLU A 215 -22.98 -39.70 0.54
N LEU A 216 -23.95 -40.15 -0.27
CA LEU A 216 -25.20 -40.76 0.23
C LEU A 216 -25.59 -42.09 -0.46
N ARG A 217 -24.64 -43.00 -0.67
CA ARG A 217 -24.98 -44.42 -0.92
C ARG A 217 -24.13 -45.36 -0.07
#